data_AF-A0A7S2FQY6-F1
#
_entry.id   AF-A0A7S2FQY6-F1
#
_cell.length_a   1.000
_cell.length_b   1.000
_cell.length_c   1.000
_cell.angle_alpha   90.00
_cell.angle_beta   90.00
_cell.angle_gamma   90.00
#
_symmetry.space_group_name_H-M   'P 1'
#
loop_
_entity.id
_entity.type
_entity.pdbx_description
1 polymer ?
#
loop_
_entity_poly.entity_id
_entity_poly.type
_entity_poly.pdbx_seq_one_letter_code
_entity_poly.pdbx_strand_id
1 'polypeptide(L)'
;KELRNLIVTMVLSFPSLINVGSVLALVVFIFAVLGVNLFTFVSQGQDHITKDRNFETLGSSMLLLFQCLTGDNWSGLMADASVAESSGLCVQAEGTCGLPSLAIPYFITFQLIGSFVFLNLVVAVILENFSSLGNVRDDLVSANDLENFKDEWARFDPDADQKIPATDLPDLVLSLPPPMGLKGVGKRKHAVLLCLRLQVNRGTGRKQKLRHQDGEVSFADVMDAMVNASFAKVEFSMEPEADPLANAVAAFASAGNRSAAAYKSPTMAPTASSCRPSPSSRRPSTDERG
;
A
#
# COMPACT_ATOMS: atom_id res chain seq x y z
N LYS A 1 -0.10 -22.10 8.21
CA LYS A 1 -0.98 -21.86 7.05
C LYS A 1 -0.97 -20.39 6.65
N GLU A 2 -1.02 -19.46 7.59
CA GLU A 2 -0.94 -18.01 7.33
C GLU A 2 0.38 -17.56 6.67
N LEU A 3 1.53 -17.99 7.19
CA LEU A 3 2.84 -17.70 6.57
C LEU A 3 2.93 -18.19 5.12
N ARG A 4 2.35 -19.35 4.82
CA ARG A 4 2.31 -19.89 3.46
C ARG A 4 1.49 -19.00 2.54
N ASN A 5 0.36 -18.50 3.01
CA ASN A 5 -0.46 -17.59 2.22
C ASN A 5 0.27 -16.26 1.97
N LEU A 6 0.98 -15.72 2.96
CA LEU A 6 1.80 -14.50 2.80
C LEU A 6 2.97 -14.69 1.80
N ILE A 7 3.66 -15.83 1.88
CA ILE A 7 4.75 -16.14 0.93
C ILE A 7 4.20 -16.33 -0.47
N VAL A 8 3.07 -17.02 -0.63
CA VAL A 8 2.42 -17.22 -1.94
C VAL A 8 2.00 -15.88 -2.54
N THR A 9 1.41 -14.97 -1.75
CA THR A 9 1.08 -13.62 -2.24
C THR A 9 2.32 -12.82 -2.65
N MET A 10 3.43 -12.95 -1.94
CA MET A 10 4.69 -12.29 -2.27
C MET A 10 5.31 -12.84 -3.57
N VAL A 11 5.26 -14.16 -3.75
CA VAL A 11 5.77 -14.80 -4.97
C VAL A 11 4.89 -14.48 -6.16
N LEU A 12 3.57 -14.34 -5.98
CA LEU A 12 2.63 -13.96 -7.03
C LEU A 12 2.79 -12.50 -7.48
N SER A 13 3.23 -11.59 -6.62
CA SER A 13 3.49 -10.18 -6.99
C SER A 13 4.89 -9.96 -7.58
N PHE A 14 5.82 -10.90 -7.40
CA PHE A 14 7.20 -10.80 -7.89
C PHE A 14 7.34 -10.63 -9.42
N PRO A 15 6.56 -11.32 -10.29
CA PRO A 15 6.65 -11.17 -11.74
C PRO A 15 6.38 -9.73 -12.22
N SER A 16 5.36 -9.07 -11.64
CA SER A 16 5.05 -7.67 -11.95
C SER A 16 6.18 -6.73 -11.54
N LEU A 17 6.84 -7.02 -10.41
CA LEU A 17 7.98 -6.24 -9.92
C LEU A 17 9.22 -6.37 -10.79
N ILE A 18 9.47 -7.53 -11.40
CA ILE A 18 10.64 -7.72 -12.29
C ILE A 18 10.58 -6.76 -13.47
N ASN A 19 9.41 -6.47 -14.03
CA ASN A 19 9.28 -5.58 -15.19
C ASN A 19 9.78 -4.16 -14.85
N VAL A 20 9.33 -3.60 -13.73
CA VAL A 20 9.74 -2.26 -13.27
C VAL A 20 11.17 -2.29 -12.69
N GLY A 21 11.51 -3.33 -11.94
CA GLY A 21 12.84 -3.55 -11.37
C GLY A 21 13.93 -3.73 -12.44
N SER A 22 13.58 -4.26 -13.62
CA SER A 22 14.52 -4.40 -14.73
C SER A 22 15.02 -3.05 -15.24
N VAL A 23 14.18 -2.02 -15.21
CA VAL A 23 14.55 -0.65 -15.59
C VAL A 23 15.59 -0.10 -14.61
N LEU A 24 15.36 -0.30 -13.31
CA LEU A 24 16.32 0.10 -12.28
C LEU A 24 17.66 -0.65 -12.42
N ALA A 25 17.61 -1.96 -12.64
CA ALA A 25 18.80 -2.78 -12.86
C ALA A 25 19.56 -2.34 -14.12
N LEU A 26 18.86 -1.96 -15.19
CA LEU A 26 19.46 -1.44 -16.42
C LEU A 26 20.15 -0.09 -16.19
N VAL A 27 19.54 0.81 -15.41
CA VAL A 27 20.19 2.08 -15.02
C VAL A 27 21.47 1.81 -14.23
N VAL A 28 21.41 0.94 -13.21
CA VAL A 28 22.60 0.56 -12.42
C VAL A 28 23.66 -0.07 -13.32
N PHE A 29 23.27 -0.93 -14.27
CA PHE A 29 24.19 -1.58 -15.21
C PHE A 29 24.90 -0.56 -16.12
N ILE A 30 24.17 0.38 -16.71
CA ILE A 30 24.75 1.43 -17.57
C ILE A 30 25.76 2.26 -16.78
N PHE A 31 25.38 2.71 -15.58
CA PHE A 31 26.29 3.47 -14.73
C PHE A 31 27.46 2.64 -14.24
N ALA A 32 27.29 1.33 -13.98
CA ALA A 32 28.39 0.46 -13.59
C ALA A 32 29.45 0.35 -14.70
N VAL A 33 29.01 0.19 -15.97
CA VAL A 33 29.93 0.18 -17.12
C VAL A 33 30.65 1.53 -17.24
N LEU A 34 29.93 2.64 -17.11
CA LEU A 34 30.55 3.97 -17.12
C LEU A 34 31.55 4.15 -15.96
N GLY A 35 31.20 3.70 -14.76
CA GLY A 35 32.05 3.78 -13.57
C GLY A 35 33.34 2.98 -13.71
N VAL A 36 33.29 1.77 -14.28
CA VAL A 36 34.50 1.00 -14.60
C VAL A 36 35.39 1.77 -15.58
N ASN A 37 34.81 2.35 -16.64
CA ASN A 37 35.59 3.10 -17.63
C ASN A 37 36.20 4.39 -17.08
N LEU A 38 35.55 5.04 -16.11
CA LEU A 38 35.98 6.35 -15.59
C LEU A 38 36.86 6.24 -14.33
N PHE A 39 36.61 5.27 -13.47
CA PHE A 39 37.15 5.25 -12.10
C PHE A 39 37.94 3.98 -11.75
N THR A 40 38.17 3.05 -12.69
CA THR A 40 38.91 1.81 -12.41
C THR A 40 40.34 2.03 -11.92
N PHE A 41 40.98 3.13 -12.31
CA PHE A 41 42.37 3.44 -11.94
C PHE A 41 42.49 4.43 -10.79
N VAL A 42 41.37 4.93 -10.24
CA VAL A 42 41.41 5.87 -9.12
C VAL A 42 42.09 5.21 -7.93
N SER A 43 43.03 5.95 -7.32
CA SER A 43 43.86 5.51 -6.20
C SER A 43 43.02 4.88 -5.08
N GLN A 44 43.33 3.61 -4.77
CA GLN A 44 42.70 2.89 -3.66
C GLN A 44 43.51 3.10 -2.39
N GLY A 45 42.85 3.55 -1.31
CA GLY A 45 43.53 3.97 -0.09
C GLY A 45 42.96 5.26 0.54
N GLN A 46 41.87 5.75 -0.03
CA GLN A 46 41.03 6.80 0.55
C GLN A 46 40.00 6.20 1.52
N ASP A 47 39.23 7.05 2.19
CA ASP A 47 38.27 6.63 3.23
C ASP A 47 37.06 5.86 2.66
N HIS A 48 36.76 5.96 1.36
CA HIS A 48 35.53 5.42 0.77
C HIS A 48 35.74 4.52 -0.46
N ILE A 49 36.75 4.79 -1.29
CA ILE A 49 37.21 3.89 -2.35
C ILE A 49 38.35 3.00 -1.80
N THR A 50 38.00 1.74 -1.53
CA THR A 50 38.90 0.75 -0.91
C THR A 50 39.04 -0.49 -1.79
N LYS A 51 39.91 -1.42 -1.39
CA LYS A 51 40.13 -2.68 -2.11
C LYS A 51 38.86 -3.50 -2.34
N ASP A 52 37.90 -3.44 -1.43
CA ASP A 52 36.63 -4.19 -1.53
C ASP A 52 35.47 -3.32 -2.05
N ARG A 53 35.71 -2.00 -2.17
CA ARG A 53 34.72 -0.99 -2.59
C ARG A 53 35.34 -0.15 -3.70
N ASN A 54 35.38 -0.70 -4.91
CA ASN A 54 36.01 -0.04 -6.07
C ASN A 54 35.25 -0.23 -7.38
N PHE A 55 35.75 0.44 -8.42
CA PHE A 55 35.25 0.36 -9.79
C PHE A 55 36.10 -0.53 -10.72
N GLU A 56 36.88 -1.48 -10.20
CA GLU A 56 37.77 -2.33 -11.03
C GLU A 56 37.00 -3.37 -11.84
N THR A 57 35.97 -3.97 -11.23
CA THR A 57 35.16 -5.01 -11.85
C THR A 57 33.73 -4.55 -11.93
N LEU A 58 33.03 -5.00 -12.98
CA LEU A 58 31.63 -4.66 -13.18
C LEU A 58 30.76 -5.07 -11.96
N GLY A 59 31.04 -6.22 -11.35
CA GLY A 59 30.31 -6.69 -10.16
C GLY A 59 30.53 -5.80 -8.94
N SER A 60 31.78 -5.41 -8.66
CA SER A 60 32.10 -4.47 -7.59
C SER A 60 31.44 -3.11 -7.81
N SER A 61 31.50 -2.59 -9.04
CA SER A 61 30.85 -1.33 -9.43
C SER A 61 29.33 -1.39 -9.24
N MET A 62 28.68 -2.50 -9.60
CA MET A 62 27.24 -2.68 -9.39
C MET A 62 26.87 -2.67 -7.90
N LEU A 63 27.66 -3.33 -7.04
CA LEU A 63 27.43 -3.35 -5.59
C LEU A 63 27.64 -1.97 -4.96
N LEU A 64 28.68 -1.25 -5.39
CA LEU A 64 28.91 0.13 -4.96
C LEU A 64 27.77 1.06 -5.37
N LEU A 65 27.31 0.97 -6.62
CA LEU A 65 26.19 1.78 -7.09
C LEU A 65 24.87 1.39 -6.42
N PHE A 66 24.69 0.13 -6.05
CA PHE A 66 23.56 -0.29 -5.22
C PHE A 66 23.60 0.36 -3.83
N GLN A 67 24.78 0.47 -3.21
CA GLN A 67 24.96 1.24 -1.97
C GLN A 67 24.65 2.73 -2.18
N CYS A 68 25.12 3.34 -3.29
CA CYS A 68 24.77 4.73 -3.59
C CYS A 68 23.27 4.93 -3.81
N LEU A 69 22.58 3.94 -4.41
CA LEU A 69 21.14 3.99 -4.64
C LEU A 69 20.32 4.07 -3.34
N THR A 70 20.79 3.47 -2.25
CA THR A 70 20.16 3.59 -0.92
C THR A 70 20.44 4.94 -0.25
N GLY A 71 21.23 5.81 -0.87
CA GLY A 71 21.65 7.10 -0.34
C GLY A 71 22.84 7.00 0.62
N ASP A 72 23.46 5.83 0.74
CA ASP A 72 24.58 5.63 1.66
C ASP A 72 25.90 6.08 1.04
N ASN A 73 26.55 7.04 1.71
CA ASN A 73 27.91 7.52 1.45
C ASN A 73 28.29 7.82 -0.02
N TRP A 74 27.32 8.16 -0.87
CA TRP A 74 27.56 8.49 -2.28
C TRP A 74 28.39 9.77 -2.46
N SER A 75 28.26 10.72 -1.54
CA SER A 75 29.02 11.97 -1.54
C SER A 75 30.48 11.76 -1.18
N GLY A 76 30.77 10.82 -0.27
CA GLY A 76 32.13 10.40 0.06
C GLY A 76 32.80 9.70 -1.13
N LEU A 77 32.09 8.78 -1.79
CA LEU A 77 32.57 8.16 -3.03
C LEU A 77 32.85 9.19 -4.14
N MET A 78 31.98 10.19 -4.27
CA MET A 78 32.17 11.29 -5.22
C MET A 78 33.43 12.10 -4.88
N ALA A 79 33.69 12.37 -3.60
CA ALA A 79 34.87 13.09 -3.17
C ALA A 79 36.14 12.32 -3.56
N ASP A 80 36.21 11.03 -3.23
CA ASP A 80 37.35 10.15 -3.55
C ASP A 80 37.56 10.01 -5.07
N ALA A 81 36.47 9.92 -5.84
CA ALA A 81 36.52 9.89 -7.31
C ALA A 81 36.90 11.23 -7.95
N SER A 82 36.90 12.32 -7.18
CA SER A 82 37.25 13.68 -7.62
C SER A 82 38.64 14.15 -7.15
N VAL A 83 39.42 13.25 -6.54
CA VAL A 83 40.75 13.59 -6.00
C VAL A 83 41.70 14.03 -7.13
N ALA A 84 42.24 15.24 -6.99
CA ALA A 84 43.24 15.80 -7.89
C ALA A 84 44.66 15.71 -7.29
N GLU A 85 45.69 15.78 -8.14
CA GLU A 85 47.10 15.70 -7.73
C GLU A 85 47.50 16.74 -6.66
N SER A 86 46.84 17.91 -6.63
CA SER A 86 47.06 18.96 -5.63
C SER A 86 46.77 18.52 -4.19
N SER A 87 46.02 17.43 -3.99
CA SER A 87 45.75 16.86 -2.67
C SER A 87 46.89 15.99 -2.11
N GLY A 88 47.87 15.62 -2.94
CA GLY A 88 48.95 14.70 -2.57
C GLY A 88 48.53 13.24 -2.39
N LEU A 89 47.26 12.90 -2.70
CA LEU A 89 46.66 11.57 -2.50
C LEU A 89 46.69 10.69 -3.76
N CYS A 90 47.10 11.26 -4.90
CA CYS A 90 47.20 10.59 -6.20
C CYS A 90 48.36 11.17 -7.01
N VAL A 91 48.79 10.45 -8.05
CA VAL A 91 49.87 10.86 -8.96
C VAL A 91 49.34 10.89 -10.39
N GLN A 92 49.33 12.07 -11.02
CA GLN A 92 48.75 12.23 -12.36
C GLN A 92 49.53 11.43 -13.41
N ALA A 93 50.86 11.32 -13.24
CA ALA A 93 51.75 10.55 -14.11
C ALA A 93 51.45 9.04 -14.12
N GLU A 94 50.89 8.51 -13.02
CA GLU A 94 50.48 7.11 -12.91
C GLU A 94 49.01 6.89 -13.31
N GLY A 95 48.28 7.96 -13.62
CA GLY A 95 46.86 7.89 -13.96
C GLY A 95 45.95 7.56 -12.79
N THR A 96 46.42 7.73 -11.54
CA THR A 96 45.68 7.34 -10.33
C THR A 96 44.76 8.42 -9.77
N CYS A 97 44.78 9.61 -10.38
CA CYS A 97 43.93 10.73 -10.01
C CYS A 97 42.53 10.64 -10.64
N GLY A 98 41.55 11.14 -9.89
CA GLY A 98 40.20 11.34 -10.39
C GLY A 98 40.07 12.61 -11.24
N LEU A 99 38.96 12.74 -11.96
CA LEU A 99 38.60 13.96 -12.69
C LEU A 99 37.35 14.59 -12.06
N PRO A 100 37.47 15.71 -11.32
CA PRO A 100 36.32 16.40 -10.71
C PRO A 100 35.22 16.75 -11.74
N SER A 101 35.63 17.14 -12.94
CA SER A 101 34.73 17.52 -14.03
C SER A 101 33.84 16.38 -14.54
N LEU A 102 34.23 15.12 -14.31
CA LEU A 102 33.46 13.93 -14.69
C LEU A 102 32.83 13.24 -13.48
N ALA A 103 33.52 13.19 -12.35
CA ALA A 103 33.04 12.56 -11.12
C ALA A 103 31.78 13.24 -10.58
N ILE A 104 31.78 14.57 -10.45
CA ILE A 104 30.64 15.31 -9.90
C ILE A 104 29.37 15.08 -10.73
N PRO A 105 29.34 15.33 -12.06
CA PRO A 105 28.12 15.08 -12.83
C PRO A 105 27.74 13.61 -12.86
N TYR A 106 28.69 12.67 -12.88
CA TYR A 106 28.39 11.24 -12.82
C TYR A 106 27.59 10.86 -11.57
N PHE A 107 28.07 11.22 -10.37
CA PHE A 107 27.42 10.85 -9.12
C PHE A 107 26.11 11.61 -8.90
N ILE A 108 26.06 12.90 -9.23
CA ILE A 108 24.84 13.71 -9.10
C ILE A 108 23.74 13.21 -10.04
N THR A 109 24.06 12.95 -11.31
CA THR A 109 23.08 12.42 -12.26
C THR A 109 22.63 11.02 -11.88
N PHE A 110 23.55 10.15 -11.43
CA PHE A 110 23.18 8.83 -10.90
C PHE A 110 22.23 8.94 -9.71
N GLN A 111 22.52 9.82 -8.74
CA GLN A 111 21.68 9.99 -7.56
C GLN A 111 20.28 10.46 -7.93
N LEU A 112 20.16 11.43 -8.84
CA LEU A 112 18.86 11.95 -9.27
C LEU A 112 18.05 10.93 -10.07
N ILE A 113 18.65 10.32 -11.10
CA ILE A 113 17.95 9.34 -11.95
C ILE A 113 17.65 8.07 -11.15
N GLY A 114 18.61 7.57 -10.38
CA GLY A 114 18.46 6.38 -9.54
C GLY A 114 17.35 6.56 -8.50
N SER A 115 17.34 7.69 -7.78
CA SER A 115 16.29 7.99 -6.80
C SER A 115 14.92 8.12 -7.47
N PHE A 116 14.83 8.77 -8.64
CA PHE A 116 13.56 8.88 -9.38
C PHE A 116 13.01 7.52 -9.80
N VAL A 117 13.86 6.66 -10.38
CA VAL A 117 13.45 5.31 -10.80
C VAL A 117 13.11 4.44 -9.58
N PHE A 118 13.88 4.54 -8.50
CA PHE A 118 13.58 3.83 -7.25
C PHE A 118 12.24 4.25 -6.64
N LEU A 119 11.94 5.55 -6.61
CA LEU A 119 10.65 6.05 -6.15
C LEU A 119 9.51 5.56 -7.04
N ASN A 120 9.69 5.55 -8.36
CA ASN A 120 8.71 4.99 -9.30
C ASN A 120 8.50 3.49 -9.09
N LEU A 121 9.55 2.74 -8.70
CA LEU A 121 9.42 1.34 -8.31
C LEU A 121 8.58 1.19 -7.04
N VAL A 122 8.83 2.01 -6.01
CA VAL A 122 8.04 2.01 -4.77
C VAL A 122 6.56 2.33 -5.06
N VAL A 123 6.30 3.34 -5.90
CA VAL A 123 4.93 3.67 -6.33
C VAL A 123 4.28 2.51 -7.08
N ALA A 124 5.01 1.87 -8.01
CA ALA A 124 4.50 0.72 -8.74
C ALA A 124 4.14 -0.45 -7.80
N VAL A 125 4.99 -0.75 -6.82
CA VAL A 125 4.71 -1.78 -5.79
C VAL A 125 3.45 -1.44 -4.99
N ILE A 126 3.32 -0.18 -4.58
CA ILE A 126 2.19 0.30 -3.78
C ILE A 126 0.89 0.19 -4.60
N LEU A 127 0.89 0.60 -5.87
CA LEU A 127 -0.27 0.50 -6.75
C LEU A 127 -0.68 -0.95 -7.01
N GLU A 128 0.28 -1.85 -7.25
CA GLU A 128 0.03 -3.28 -7.41
C GLU A 128 -0.61 -3.86 -6.13
N ASN A 129 -0.08 -3.48 -4.96
CA ASN A 129 -0.63 -3.91 -3.68
C ASN A 129 -2.05 -3.38 -3.44
N PHE A 130 -2.32 -2.11 -3.75
CA PHE A 130 -3.68 -1.55 -3.66
C PHE A 130 -4.65 -2.18 -4.65
N SER A 131 -4.20 -2.47 -5.88
CA SER A 131 -5.01 -3.19 -6.88
C SER A 131 -5.34 -4.61 -6.41
N SER A 132 -4.37 -5.32 -5.84
CA SER A 132 -4.57 -6.65 -5.26
C SER A 132 -5.56 -6.64 -4.08
N LEU A 133 -5.46 -5.65 -3.18
CA LEU A 133 -6.42 -5.50 -2.07
C LEU A 133 -7.84 -5.18 -2.57
N GLY A 134 -7.97 -4.43 -3.67
CA GLY A 134 -9.25 -4.22 -4.34
C GLY A 134 -9.89 -5.52 -4.81
N ASN A 135 -9.07 -6.51 -5.21
CA ASN A 135 -9.51 -7.85 -5.61
C ASN A 135 -9.73 -8.82 -4.43
N VAL A 136 -9.34 -8.46 -3.20
CA VAL A 136 -9.47 -9.31 -1.98
C VAL A 136 -10.72 -8.96 -1.16
N ARG A 137 -11.40 -7.84 -1.44
CA ARG A 137 -12.74 -7.62 -0.88
C ARG A 137 -13.72 -8.54 -1.62
N ASP A 138 -13.97 -9.72 -1.05
CA ASP A 138 -14.96 -10.72 -1.53
C ASP A 138 -16.36 -10.16 -1.80
N ASP A 139 -16.66 -8.95 -1.30
CA ASP A 139 -17.92 -8.25 -1.46
C ASP A 139 -17.98 -7.32 -2.70
N LEU A 140 -16.85 -6.93 -3.28
CA LEU A 140 -16.79 -6.04 -4.44
C LEU A 140 -16.44 -6.84 -5.70
N VAL A 141 -17.09 -6.53 -6.83
CA VAL A 141 -16.81 -7.20 -8.11
C VAL A 141 -15.41 -6.80 -8.58
N SER A 142 -14.50 -7.77 -8.63
CA SER A 142 -13.15 -7.59 -9.15
C SER A 142 -13.11 -7.75 -10.68
N ALA A 143 -12.00 -7.34 -11.31
CA ALA A 143 -11.78 -7.58 -12.73
C ALA A 143 -11.77 -9.09 -13.08
N ASN A 144 -11.25 -9.91 -12.17
CA ASN A 144 -11.21 -11.37 -12.30
C ASN A 144 -12.62 -11.99 -12.26
N ASP A 145 -13.55 -11.42 -11.48
CA ASP A 145 -14.93 -11.89 -11.44
C ASP A 145 -15.67 -11.63 -12.76
N LEU A 146 -15.36 -10.50 -13.40
CA LEU A 146 -15.89 -10.17 -14.73
C LEU A 146 -15.37 -11.10 -15.82
N GLU A 147 -14.10 -11.52 -15.73
CA GLU A 147 -13.54 -12.53 -16.63
C GLU A 147 -14.19 -13.89 -16.40
N ASN A 148 -14.35 -14.33 -15.15
CA ASN A 148 -15.09 -15.55 -14.82
C ASN A 148 -16.54 -15.50 -15.34
N PHE A 149 -17.19 -14.33 -15.29
CA PHE A 149 -18.52 -14.13 -15.86
C PHE A 149 -18.54 -14.36 -17.37
N LYS A 150 -17.56 -13.82 -18.11
CA LYS A 150 -17.44 -14.03 -19.56
C LYS A 150 -17.22 -15.50 -19.90
N ASP A 151 -16.33 -16.17 -19.17
CA ASP A 151 -16.00 -17.57 -19.40
C ASP A 151 -17.18 -18.50 -19.13
N GLU A 152 -17.93 -18.27 -18.05
CA GLU A 152 -19.14 -19.03 -17.77
C GLU A 152 -20.26 -18.68 -18.76
N TRP A 153 -20.43 -17.40 -19.14
CA TRP A 153 -21.41 -16.99 -20.15
C TRP A 153 -21.19 -17.69 -21.49
N ALA A 154 -19.93 -17.81 -21.93
CA ALA A 154 -19.57 -18.46 -23.20
C ALA A 154 -20.02 -19.93 -23.28
N ARG A 155 -20.30 -20.59 -22.15
CA ARG A 155 -20.88 -21.94 -22.14
C ARG A 155 -22.37 -21.98 -22.49
N PHE A 156 -23.08 -20.88 -22.24
CA PHE A 156 -24.50 -20.74 -22.52
C PHE A 156 -24.76 -20.03 -23.86
N ASP A 157 -23.78 -19.28 -24.37
CA ASP A 157 -23.80 -18.62 -25.68
C ASP A 157 -22.60 -19.09 -26.54
N PRO A 158 -22.64 -20.31 -27.09
CA PRO A 158 -21.58 -20.85 -27.94
C PRO A 158 -21.51 -20.18 -29.33
N ASP A 159 -22.61 -19.56 -29.77
CA ASP A 159 -22.74 -18.89 -31.08
C ASP A 159 -22.29 -17.42 -31.04
N ALA A 160 -21.97 -16.90 -29.84
CA ALA A 160 -21.53 -15.54 -29.57
C ALA A 160 -22.52 -14.46 -30.04
N ASP A 161 -23.82 -14.74 -29.94
CA ASP A 161 -24.89 -13.80 -30.31
C ASP A 161 -25.18 -12.76 -29.21
N GLN A 162 -24.47 -12.87 -28.08
CA GLN A 162 -24.57 -12.04 -26.88
C GLN A 162 -25.93 -12.12 -26.19
N LYS A 163 -26.66 -13.22 -26.40
CA LYS A 163 -27.98 -13.46 -25.81
C LYS A 163 -28.07 -14.89 -25.28
N ILE A 164 -28.87 -15.05 -24.23
CA ILE A 164 -29.23 -16.38 -23.74
C ILE A 164 -30.72 -16.43 -23.41
N PRO A 165 -31.35 -17.61 -23.43
CA PRO A 165 -32.69 -17.79 -22.92
C PRO A 165 -32.79 -17.41 -21.44
N ALA A 166 -33.84 -16.67 -21.07
CA ALA A 166 -34.08 -16.24 -19.69
C ALA A 166 -34.27 -17.42 -18.71
N THR A 167 -34.59 -18.61 -19.22
CA THR A 167 -34.70 -19.86 -18.46
C THR A 167 -33.38 -20.35 -17.91
N ASP A 168 -32.28 -19.99 -18.57
CA ASP A 168 -30.93 -20.52 -18.31
C ASP A 168 -30.14 -19.58 -17.39
N LEU A 169 -30.60 -18.33 -17.27
CA LEU A 169 -30.03 -17.32 -16.38
C LEU A 169 -29.87 -17.79 -14.91
N PRO A 170 -30.84 -18.49 -14.29
CA PRO A 170 -30.65 -19.02 -12.93
C PRO A 170 -29.54 -20.06 -12.83
N ASP A 171 -29.29 -20.83 -13.90
CA ASP A 171 -28.23 -21.84 -13.93
C ASP A 171 -26.86 -21.21 -14.11
N LEU A 172 -26.77 -20.15 -14.92
CA LEU A 172 -25.59 -19.28 -14.99
C LEU A 172 -25.27 -18.65 -13.62
N VAL A 173 -26.27 -18.09 -12.93
CA VAL A 173 -26.08 -17.51 -11.58
C VAL A 173 -25.57 -18.53 -10.56
N LEU A 174 -25.92 -19.81 -10.72
CA LEU A 174 -25.43 -20.89 -9.86
C LEU A 174 -24.03 -21.39 -10.25
N SER A 175 -23.56 -21.16 -11.48
CA SER A 175 -22.19 -21.53 -11.89
C SER A 175 -21.14 -20.49 -11.48
N LEU A 176 -21.58 -19.25 -11.20
CA LEU A 176 -20.73 -18.12 -10.84
C LEU A 176 -20.45 -18.01 -9.33
N PRO A 177 -19.18 -17.81 -8.91
CA PRO A 177 -18.83 -17.60 -7.51
C PRO A 177 -19.40 -16.28 -6.95
N PRO A 178 -19.62 -16.17 -5.62
CA PRO A 178 -19.76 -14.87 -4.98
C PRO A 178 -18.55 -13.98 -5.31
N PRO A 179 -18.70 -12.65 -5.48
CA PRO A 179 -19.90 -11.83 -5.26
C PRO A 179 -20.89 -11.78 -6.43
N MET A 180 -20.53 -12.26 -7.63
CA MET A 180 -21.38 -12.16 -8.81
C MET A 180 -22.50 -13.21 -8.84
N GLY A 181 -22.27 -14.39 -8.28
CA GLY A 181 -23.24 -15.49 -8.29
C GLY A 181 -23.41 -16.17 -6.94
N LEU A 182 -24.03 -17.35 -7.00
CA LEU A 182 -24.43 -18.13 -5.82
C LEU A 182 -23.80 -19.54 -5.79
N LYS A 183 -22.73 -19.78 -6.56
CA LYS A 183 -22.04 -21.07 -6.61
C LYS A 183 -21.67 -21.54 -5.21
N GLY A 184 -22.17 -22.71 -4.85
CA GLY A 184 -21.90 -23.36 -3.55
C GLY A 184 -22.67 -22.80 -2.34
N VAL A 185 -23.38 -21.66 -2.48
CA VAL A 185 -24.08 -20.99 -1.36
C VAL A 185 -25.60 -20.95 -1.55
N GLY A 186 -26.09 -20.80 -2.79
CA GLY A 186 -27.51 -20.65 -3.09
C GLY A 186 -28.17 -21.89 -3.69
N LYS A 187 -29.48 -22.00 -3.48
CA LYS A 187 -30.34 -22.99 -4.18
C LYS A 187 -30.97 -22.34 -5.42
N ARG A 188 -31.40 -23.12 -6.42
CA ARG A 188 -32.08 -22.62 -7.64
C ARG A 188 -33.20 -21.62 -7.36
N LYS A 189 -33.99 -21.82 -6.29
CA LYS A 189 -35.04 -20.87 -5.87
C LYS A 189 -34.50 -19.46 -5.56
N HIS A 190 -33.32 -19.36 -4.94
CA HIS A 190 -32.67 -18.09 -4.64
C HIS A 190 -32.09 -17.45 -5.90
N ALA A 191 -31.52 -18.24 -6.81
CA ALA A 191 -31.04 -17.76 -8.10
C ALA A 191 -32.18 -17.18 -8.95
N VAL A 192 -33.32 -17.86 -9.03
CA VAL A 192 -34.53 -17.35 -9.71
C VAL A 192 -35.02 -16.05 -9.07
N LEU A 193 -35.06 -15.98 -7.73
CA LEU A 193 -35.48 -14.77 -7.02
C LEU A 193 -34.52 -13.60 -7.28
N LEU A 194 -33.21 -13.86 -7.36
CA LEU A 194 -32.20 -12.86 -7.70
C LEU A 194 -32.42 -12.35 -9.12
N CYS A 195 -32.57 -13.26 -10.10
CA CYS A 195 -32.84 -12.93 -11.51
C CYS A 195 -34.09 -12.03 -11.67
N LEU A 196 -35.15 -12.31 -10.92
CA LEU A 196 -36.38 -11.51 -10.95
C LEU A 196 -36.23 -10.11 -10.34
N ARG A 197 -35.22 -9.92 -9.48
CA ARG A 197 -34.92 -8.65 -8.80
C ARG A 197 -33.85 -7.84 -9.54
N LEU A 198 -33.18 -8.40 -10.55
CA LEU A 198 -32.18 -7.70 -11.34
C LEU A 198 -32.78 -6.47 -12.05
N GLN A 199 -32.08 -5.35 -11.91
CA GLN A 199 -32.45 -4.06 -12.50
C GLN A 199 -31.28 -3.50 -13.31
N VAL A 200 -31.58 -2.90 -14.46
CA VAL A 200 -30.62 -2.30 -15.41
C VAL A 200 -30.78 -0.79 -15.41
N ASN A 201 -29.69 -0.05 -15.58
CA ASN A 201 -29.72 1.42 -15.69
C ASN A 201 -29.52 1.88 -17.14
N ARG A 202 -30.59 2.29 -17.84
CA ARG A 202 -30.54 2.69 -19.25
C ARG A 202 -30.34 4.20 -19.48
N GLY A 203 -29.39 4.83 -18.79
CA GLY A 203 -28.94 6.22 -19.04
C GLY A 203 -29.97 7.33 -18.76
N THR A 204 -31.21 7.01 -18.41
CA THR A 204 -32.28 7.97 -18.07
C THR A 204 -32.43 8.19 -16.55
N GLY A 205 -31.53 7.64 -15.74
CA GLY A 205 -31.55 7.74 -14.28
C GLY A 205 -32.63 6.90 -13.58
N ARG A 206 -33.42 6.09 -14.32
CA ARG A 206 -34.43 5.19 -13.77
C ARG A 206 -33.98 3.73 -13.87
N LYS A 207 -33.97 3.03 -12.72
CA LYS A 207 -33.78 1.58 -12.64
C LYS A 207 -34.97 0.88 -13.29
N GLN A 208 -34.75 0.05 -14.30
CA GLN A 208 -35.78 -0.75 -14.96
C GLN A 208 -35.53 -2.22 -14.69
N LYS A 209 -36.59 -3.05 -14.60
CA LYS A 209 -36.42 -4.51 -14.50
C LYS A 209 -35.74 -5.04 -15.77
N LEU A 210 -34.91 -6.07 -15.60
CA LEU A 210 -34.31 -6.80 -16.71
C LEU A 210 -35.41 -7.22 -17.71
N ARG A 211 -35.34 -6.68 -18.94
CA ARG A 211 -36.37 -6.89 -19.97
C ARG A 211 -35.99 -8.08 -20.83
N HIS A 212 -36.80 -9.13 -20.78
CA HIS A 212 -36.72 -10.25 -21.70
C HIS A 212 -37.48 -9.88 -22.98
N GLN A 213 -36.78 -9.71 -24.10
CA GLN A 213 -37.42 -9.62 -25.42
C GLN A 213 -37.49 -11.03 -25.97
N ASP A 214 -38.70 -11.50 -26.29
CA ASP A 214 -38.93 -12.84 -26.86
C ASP A 214 -38.40 -14.02 -26.03
N GLY A 215 -38.23 -13.82 -24.72
CA GLY A 215 -37.71 -14.83 -23.79
C GLY A 215 -36.18 -14.84 -23.68
N GLU A 216 -35.47 -13.93 -24.34
CA GLU A 216 -34.01 -13.82 -24.31
C GLU A 216 -33.53 -12.62 -23.48
N VAL A 217 -32.34 -12.73 -22.90
CA VAL A 217 -31.65 -11.68 -22.16
C VAL A 217 -30.27 -11.41 -22.75
N SER A 218 -29.85 -10.14 -22.78
CA SER A 218 -28.57 -9.74 -23.37
C SER A 218 -27.43 -9.79 -22.36
N PHE A 219 -26.22 -10.11 -22.83
CA PHE A 219 -24.99 -10.12 -22.04
C PHE A 219 -24.79 -8.80 -21.29
N ALA A 220 -24.89 -7.67 -21.99
CA ALA A 220 -24.64 -6.34 -21.42
C ALA A 220 -25.66 -5.98 -20.33
N ASP A 221 -26.94 -6.26 -20.55
CA ASP A 221 -27.99 -5.98 -19.56
C ASP A 221 -27.83 -6.86 -18.31
N VAL A 222 -27.49 -8.16 -18.47
CA VAL A 222 -27.30 -9.08 -17.34
C VAL A 222 -26.06 -8.71 -16.53
N MET A 223 -24.94 -8.45 -17.20
CA MET A 223 -23.68 -8.08 -16.56
C MET A 223 -23.83 -6.78 -15.75
N ASP A 224 -24.41 -5.73 -16.34
CA ASP A 224 -24.71 -4.48 -15.62
C ASP A 224 -25.63 -4.71 -14.42
N ALA A 225 -26.69 -5.52 -14.59
CA ALA A 225 -27.61 -5.79 -13.50
C ALA A 225 -26.97 -6.57 -12.34
N MET A 226 -26.10 -7.54 -12.64
CA MET A 226 -25.42 -8.34 -11.62
C MET A 226 -24.37 -7.53 -10.86
N VAL A 227 -23.62 -6.68 -11.57
CA VAL A 227 -22.68 -5.73 -10.95
C VAL A 227 -23.43 -4.73 -10.06
N ASN A 228 -24.54 -4.16 -10.54
CA ASN A 228 -25.34 -3.24 -9.72
C ASN A 228 -25.99 -3.94 -8.51
N ALA A 229 -26.36 -5.21 -8.64
CA ALA A 229 -26.95 -5.99 -7.54
C ALA A 229 -25.93 -6.32 -6.44
N SER A 230 -24.67 -6.56 -6.78
CA SER A 230 -23.61 -6.78 -5.79
C SER A 230 -23.27 -5.47 -5.05
N PHE A 231 -23.17 -4.33 -5.74
CA PHE A 231 -22.95 -3.03 -5.08
C PHE A 231 -24.09 -2.64 -4.12
N ALA A 232 -25.35 -2.91 -4.48
CA ALA A 232 -26.49 -2.66 -3.59
C ALA A 232 -26.48 -3.54 -2.33
N LYS A 233 -25.88 -4.73 -2.40
CA LYS A 233 -25.67 -5.60 -1.23
C LYS A 233 -24.61 -5.01 -0.29
N VAL A 234 -23.58 -4.37 -0.84
CA VAL A 234 -22.52 -3.68 -0.09
C VAL A 234 -23.02 -2.41 0.59
N GLU A 235 -23.86 -1.60 -0.07
CA GLU A 235 -24.48 -0.42 0.58
C GLU A 235 -25.31 -0.82 1.80
N PHE A 236 -25.96 -1.98 1.77
CA PHE A 236 -26.76 -2.49 2.87
C PHE A 236 -25.92 -3.08 4.03
N SER A 237 -24.77 -3.68 3.75
CA SER A 237 -23.84 -4.17 4.78
C SER A 237 -22.92 -3.09 5.36
N MET A 238 -22.95 -1.88 4.80
CA MET A 238 -22.22 -0.71 5.30
C MET A 238 -22.99 0.14 6.32
N GLU A 239 -24.22 -0.23 6.69
CA GLU A 239 -24.81 0.33 7.91
C GLU A 239 -23.91 -0.09 9.08
N PRO A 240 -23.30 0.86 9.82
CA PRO A 240 -22.44 0.51 10.93
C PRO A 240 -23.29 -0.29 11.91
N GLU A 241 -22.87 -1.53 12.22
CA GLU A 241 -23.30 -2.15 13.47
C GLU A 241 -23.08 -1.11 14.56
N ALA A 242 -24.18 -0.64 15.16
CA ALA A 242 -24.13 0.37 16.18
C ALA A 242 -23.24 -0.16 17.30
N ASP A 243 -22.01 0.36 17.38
CA ASP A 243 -21.03 -0.03 18.37
C ASP A 243 -21.69 0.07 19.75
N PRO A 244 -21.88 -1.06 20.47
CA PRO A 244 -22.56 -1.04 21.76
C PRO A 244 -21.88 -0.08 22.74
N LEU A 245 -20.57 0.14 22.55
CA LEU A 245 -19.78 1.08 23.32
C LEU A 245 -20.13 2.54 22.99
N ALA A 246 -20.36 2.88 21.72
CA ALA A 246 -20.76 4.23 21.31
C ALA A 246 -22.15 4.60 21.84
N ASN A 247 -23.10 3.64 21.82
CA ASN A 247 -24.43 3.82 22.42
C ASN A 247 -24.37 3.88 23.96
N ALA A 248 -23.49 3.10 24.60
CA ALA A 248 -23.25 3.20 26.04
C ALA A 248 -22.63 4.55 26.42
N VAL A 249 -21.67 5.05 25.64
CA VAL A 249 -21.04 6.37 25.84
C VAL A 249 -22.05 7.50 25.61
N ALA A 250 -22.92 7.40 24.59
CA ALA A 250 -24.00 8.36 24.37
C ALA A 250 -25.07 8.34 25.47
N ALA A 251 -25.41 7.15 26.00
CA ALA A 251 -26.28 6.99 27.16
C ALA A 251 -25.65 7.58 28.44
N PHE A 252 -24.34 7.40 28.65
CA PHE A 252 -23.61 8.02 29.75
C PHE A 252 -23.52 9.55 29.60
N ALA A 253 -23.30 10.06 28.39
CA ALA A 253 -23.24 11.50 28.11
C ALA A 253 -24.60 12.18 28.33
N SER A 254 -25.70 11.51 28.00
CA SER A 254 -27.06 12.02 28.27
C SER A 254 -27.47 11.90 29.75
N ALA A 255 -26.91 10.95 30.51
CA ALA A 255 -27.11 10.84 31.96
C ALA A 255 -26.27 11.86 32.76
N GLY A 256 -25.07 12.20 32.28
CA GLY A 256 -24.15 13.12 32.95
C GLY A 256 -24.61 14.59 33.01
N ASN A 257 -25.59 14.98 32.20
CA ASN A 257 -26.04 16.37 32.10
C ASN A 257 -27.23 16.71 33.00
N ARG A 258 -27.64 15.82 33.91
CA ARG A 258 -28.76 16.05 34.85
C ARG A 258 -28.36 16.36 36.30
N SER A 259 -27.07 16.45 36.64
CA SER A 259 -26.65 16.60 38.04
C SER A 259 -25.73 17.78 38.36
N ALA A 260 -25.71 18.83 37.51
CA ALA A 260 -24.93 20.06 37.74
C ALA A 260 -25.81 21.28 38.07
N ALA A 261 -26.94 21.08 38.77
CA ALA A 261 -27.81 22.16 39.21
C ALA A 261 -28.41 21.88 40.59
N ALA A 262 -27.59 21.89 41.64
CA ALA A 262 -27.97 22.32 43.00
C ALA A 262 -26.87 21.96 44.01
N TYR A 263 -26.01 22.92 44.36
CA TYR A 263 -25.75 23.18 45.79
C TYR A 263 -25.12 24.56 45.97
N LYS A 264 -25.89 25.47 46.59
CA LYS A 264 -25.45 26.77 47.07
C LYS A 264 -24.68 26.58 48.39
N SER A 265 -23.52 27.22 48.50
CA SER A 265 -22.83 27.45 49.78
C SER A 265 -23.65 28.38 50.70
N PRO A 266 -23.57 28.19 52.02
CA PRO A 266 -23.57 29.35 52.92
C PRO A 266 -22.49 29.31 54.02
N THR A 267 -22.30 30.51 54.55
CA THR A 267 -21.23 31.13 55.34
C THR A 267 -21.07 30.66 56.80
N MET A 268 -19.88 30.97 57.35
CA MET A 268 -19.26 30.76 58.67
C MET A 268 -20.10 31.00 59.95
N ALA A 269 -19.74 30.32 61.06
CA ALA A 269 -19.31 30.90 62.35
C ALA A 269 -18.98 29.83 63.43
N PRO A 270 -18.20 30.15 64.51
CA PRO A 270 -17.25 29.24 65.18
C PRO A 270 -17.62 28.84 66.63
N THR A 271 -16.94 27.82 67.18
CA THR A 271 -16.72 27.65 68.64
C THR A 271 -15.45 26.83 68.94
N ALA A 272 -14.87 27.11 70.11
CA ALA A 272 -13.48 26.89 70.50
C ALA A 272 -13.29 25.76 71.55
N SER A 273 -12.02 25.61 71.99
CA SER A 273 -11.47 24.85 73.15
C SER A 273 -10.91 23.45 72.81
N SER A 274 -9.78 22.97 73.34
CA SER A 274 -8.73 23.51 74.21
C SER A 274 -7.64 22.43 74.42
N CYS A 275 -6.34 22.84 74.40
CA CYS A 275 -5.18 22.32 75.18
C CYS A 275 -4.76 20.83 75.04
N ARG A 276 -3.47 20.40 75.02
CA ARG A 276 -2.21 20.89 75.62
C ARG A 276 -1.01 20.04 75.06
N PRO A 277 0.26 20.13 75.54
CA PRO A 277 1.41 20.59 74.75
C PRO A 277 2.57 19.58 74.54
N SER A 278 3.56 20.05 73.77
CA SER A 278 4.86 19.51 73.32
C SER A 278 5.83 18.99 74.43
N PRO A 279 7.03 18.43 74.11
CA PRO A 279 8.18 19.24 73.66
C PRO A 279 9.22 18.61 72.70
N SER A 280 9.94 19.53 72.02
CA SER A 280 11.34 19.52 71.55
C SER A 280 11.91 18.28 70.82
N SER A 281 12.57 18.43 69.66
CA SER A 281 13.79 19.24 69.56
C SER A 281 14.29 19.39 68.10
N ARG A 282 14.73 20.63 67.80
CA ARG A 282 15.95 21.00 67.05
C ARG A 282 16.15 20.58 65.58
N ARG A 283 16.03 21.58 64.68
CA ARG A 283 16.77 21.77 63.41
C ARG A 283 18.30 21.97 63.68
N PRO A 284 19.21 22.33 62.73
CA PRO A 284 19.11 22.57 61.27
C PRO A 284 20.29 22.01 60.42
N SER A 285 20.19 22.25 59.10
CA SER A 285 21.26 22.62 58.12
C SER A 285 22.50 21.74 58.02
N THR A 286 23.14 21.50 56.87
CA THR A 286 23.78 22.40 55.89
C THR A 286 24.55 21.39 55.00
N ASP A 287 24.46 21.42 53.68
CA ASP A 287 25.30 22.25 52.79
C ASP A 287 26.36 21.39 52.08
N GLU A 288 26.74 21.86 50.88
CA GLU A 288 28.01 21.60 50.17
C GLU A 288 28.28 20.18 49.62
N ARG A 289 29.03 19.95 48.54
CA ARG A 289 29.67 20.70 47.43
C ARG A 289 30.55 19.61 46.76
N GLY A 290 30.81 19.70 45.45
CA GLY A 290 31.84 18.88 44.79
C GLY A 290 31.50 18.56 43.36
#